data_AF-A0A397V7A4-F1
#
_entry.id   AF-A0A397V7A4-F1
#
_cell.length_a   1.000
_cell.length_b   1.000
_cell.length_c   1.000
_cell.angle_alpha   90.00
_cell.angle_beta   90.00
_cell.angle_gamma   90.00
#
_symmetry.space_group_name_H-M   'P 1'
#
loop_
_entity.id
_entity.type
_entity.pdbx_description
1 polymer ?
#
loop_
_entity_poly.entity_id
_entity_poly.type
_entity_poly.pdbx_seq_one_letter_code
_entity_poly.pdbx_strand_id
1 'polypeptide(L)'
;MSQLNKRKNQLEENVSDKRIINEEGQIISKNTSEEIDYYVNLKSWKLSNKVDNDAFEFAFPNKDERLTFAKNLLEYYNARVLEIKRIEGVMPKSRKHLLFFKAKTWCEKILKNTKLGATLTVSCLEEYIENLENEIIANEEEQ
;
A
#
# COMPACT_ATOMS: atom_id res chain seq x y z
N MET A 1 7.80 -7.56 -33.53
CA MET A 1 7.34 -6.23 -33.08
C MET A 1 5.86 -6.09 -33.44
N SER A 2 4.96 -6.16 -32.45
CA SER A 2 3.61 -5.55 -32.44
C SER A 2 2.64 -6.39 -31.59
N GLN A 3 2.57 -6.11 -30.29
CA GLN A 3 1.42 -6.46 -29.42
C GLN A 3 1.17 -5.39 -28.34
N LEU A 4 1.46 -4.11 -28.62
CA LEU A 4 1.34 -3.05 -27.59
C LEU A 4 -0.03 -2.33 -27.56
N ASN A 5 -0.93 -2.59 -28.51
CA ASN A 5 -2.14 -1.77 -28.68
C ASN A 5 -3.45 -2.35 -28.11
N LYS A 6 -3.44 -3.53 -27.48
CA LYS A 6 -4.67 -4.11 -26.90
C LYS A 6 -4.93 -3.76 -25.43
N ARG A 7 -3.94 -3.28 -24.68
CA ARG A 7 -4.10 -2.99 -23.24
C ARG A 7 -4.61 -1.59 -22.91
N LYS A 8 -4.59 -0.63 -23.86
CA LYS A 8 -5.06 0.74 -23.59
C LYS A 8 -6.58 0.90 -23.65
N ASN A 9 -7.29 0.07 -24.41
CA ASN A 9 -8.74 0.25 -24.63
C ASN A 9 -9.64 -0.41 -23.59
N GLN A 10 -9.11 -1.17 -22.62
CA GLN A 10 -9.91 -1.72 -21.51
C GLN A 10 -9.82 -0.89 -20.23
N LEU A 11 -8.97 0.15 -20.20
CA LEU A 11 -8.76 0.97 -19.01
C LEU A 11 -9.79 2.09 -18.84
N GLU A 12 -10.58 2.41 -19.87
CA GLU A 12 -11.52 3.54 -19.86
C GLU A 12 -12.97 3.15 -19.50
N GLU A 13 -13.32 1.86 -19.42
CA GLU A 13 -14.73 1.44 -19.29
C GLU A 13 -15.24 1.22 -17.85
N ASN A 14 -14.41 1.35 -16.82
CA ASN A 14 -14.82 1.06 -15.43
C ASN A 14 -14.79 2.26 -14.47
N VAL A 15 -14.80 3.49 -14.99
CA VAL A 15 -15.26 4.63 -14.19
C VAL A 15 -16.77 4.70 -14.40
N SER A 16 -17.55 4.50 -13.34
CA SER A 16 -19.01 4.61 -13.33
C SER A 16 -19.45 5.98 -13.87
N ASP A 17 -19.56 6.09 -15.19
CA ASP A 17 -19.87 7.31 -15.92
C ASP A 17 -21.38 7.59 -15.83
N LYS A 18 -21.84 7.97 -14.64
CA LYS A 18 -23.17 8.57 -14.45
C LYS A 18 -23.13 10.02 -14.95
N ARG A 19 -22.92 10.20 -16.24
CA ARG A 19 -22.97 11.51 -16.91
C ARG A 19 -24.42 11.97 -16.99
N ILE A 20 -24.73 13.11 -16.37
CA ILE A 20 -25.99 13.82 -16.60
C ILE A 20 -25.69 15.01 -17.50
N ILE A 21 -26.48 15.14 -18.56
CA ILE A 21 -26.41 16.26 -19.49
C ILE A 21 -27.41 17.31 -19.00
N ASN A 22 -26.95 18.54 -18.80
CA ASN A 22 -27.84 19.65 -18.44
C ASN A 22 -28.65 20.15 -19.65
N GLU A 23 -29.59 21.07 -19.44
CA GLU A 23 -30.44 21.63 -20.51
C GLU A 23 -29.64 22.34 -21.62
N GLU A 24 -28.37 22.67 -21.36
CA GLU A 24 -27.45 23.33 -22.29
C GLU A 24 -26.47 22.35 -22.98
N GLY A 25 -26.65 21.04 -22.80
CA GLY A 25 -25.80 20.02 -23.42
C GLY A 25 -24.44 19.80 -22.75
N GLN A 26 -24.20 20.40 -21.58
CA GLN A 26 -22.95 20.22 -20.83
C GLN A 26 -22.97 18.93 -20.02
N ILE A 27 -21.87 18.19 -20.08
CA ILE A 27 -21.64 16.99 -19.26
C ILE A 27 -21.34 17.47 -17.84
N ILE A 28 -22.28 17.27 -16.91
CA ILE A 28 -22.08 17.52 -15.49
C ILE A 28 -21.63 16.21 -14.84
N SER A 29 -20.44 16.22 -14.23
CA SER A 29 -20.00 15.09 -13.40
C SER A 29 -20.88 15.02 -12.16
N LYS A 30 -21.51 13.88 -11.91
CA LYS A 30 -22.46 13.69 -10.80
C LYS A 30 -21.74 13.38 -9.49
N ASN A 31 -20.75 14.18 -9.11
CA ASN A 31 -20.17 14.07 -7.77
C ASN A 31 -21.19 14.60 -6.78
N THR A 32 -21.53 13.82 -5.76
CA THR A 32 -22.49 14.28 -4.76
C THR A 32 -21.85 15.36 -3.88
N SER A 33 -22.65 16.28 -3.34
CA SER A 33 -22.16 17.25 -2.35
C SER A 33 -21.46 16.55 -1.17
N GLU A 34 -21.96 15.36 -0.81
CA GLU A 34 -21.42 14.50 0.25
C GLU A 34 -20.01 13.96 -0.07
N GLU A 35 -19.77 13.54 -1.31
CA GLU A 35 -18.47 13.05 -1.75
C GLU A 35 -17.42 14.17 -1.75
N ILE A 36 -17.80 15.35 -2.25
CA ILE A 36 -16.95 16.53 -2.24
C ILE A 36 -16.62 16.93 -0.79
N ASP A 37 -17.63 16.98 0.09
CA ASP A 37 -17.44 17.30 1.50
C ASP A 37 -16.56 16.27 2.21
N TYR A 38 -16.69 14.98 1.89
CA TYR A 38 -15.82 13.95 2.44
C TYR A 38 -14.34 14.25 2.13
N TYR A 39 -14.00 14.48 0.85
CA TYR A 39 -12.60 14.69 0.43
C TYR A 39 -12.02 16.02 0.94
N VAL A 40 -12.80 17.11 0.92
CA VAL A 40 -12.36 18.43 1.41
C VAL A 40 -12.03 18.39 2.90
N ASN A 41 -12.70 17.52 3.66
CA ASN A 41 -12.47 17.36 5.10
C ASN A 41 -11.35 16.36 5.45
N LEU A 42 -10.71 15.71 4.47
CA LEU A 42 -9.58 14.82 4.74
C LEU A 42 -8.32 15.62 5.08
N LYS A 43 -7.65 15.23 6.17
CA LYS A 43 -6.28 15.67 6.45
C LYS A 43 -5.32 15.04 5.43
N SER A 44 -4.20 15.70 5.11
CA SER A 44 -3.24 15.25 4.08
C SER A 44 -2.83 13.78 4.18
N TRP A 45 -2.56 13.25 5.38
CA TRP A 45 -2.21 11.84 5.55
C TRP A 45 -3.39 10.89 5.30
N LYS A 46 -4.62 11.28 5.65
CA LYS A 46 -5.83 10.48 5.39
C LYS A 46 -6.13 10.43 3.90
N LEU A 47 -5.92 11.56 3.21
CA LEU A 47 -6.07 11.64 1.76
C LEU A 47 -5.08 10.72 1.05
N SER A 48 -3.79 10.74 1.46
CA SER A 48 -2.79 9.83 0.89
C SER A 48 -3.20 8.37 1.05
N ASN A 49 -3.61 7.97 2.26
CA ASN A 49 -4.04 6.60 2.52
C ASN A 49 -5.28 6.21 1.69
N LYS A 50 -6.25 7.13 1.55
CA LYS A 50 -7.46 6.88 0.73
C LYS A 50 -7.08 6.66 -0.73
N VAL A 51 -6.25 7.54 -1.29
CA VAL A 51 -5.79 7.44 -2.68
C VAL A 51 -5.00 6.15 -2.90
N ASP A 52 -4.10 5.79 -2.00
CA ASP A 52 -3.32 4.55 -2.12
C ASP A 52 -4.22 3.31 -2.08
N ASN A 53 -5.20 3.27 -1.17
CA ASN A 53 -6.16 2.17 -1.07
C ASN A 53 -7.02 2.07 -2.34
N ASP A 54 -7.57 3.19 -2.81
CA ASP A 54 -8.41 3.22 -4.02
C ASP A 54 -7.61 2.80 -5.25
N ALA A 55 -6.37 3.28 -5.38
CA ALA A 55 -5.49 2.88 -6.47
C ALA A 55 -5.15 1.38 -6.40
N PHE A 56 -4.97 0.83 -5.20
CA PHE A 56 -4.71 -0.59 -5.01
C PHE A 56 -5.93 -1.44 -5.38
N GLU A 57 -7.13 -1.08 -4.92
CA GLU A 57 -8.37 -1.76 -5.29
C GLU A 57 -8.67 -1.66 -6.78
N PHE A 58 -8.41 -0.50 -7.38
CA PHE A 58 -8.54 -0.31 -8.82
C PHE A 58 -7.58 -1.18 -9.62
N ALA A 59 -6.31 -1.27 -9.19
CA ALA A 59 -5.29 -2.08 -9.86
C ALA A 59 -5.53 -3.58 -9.70
N PHE A 60 -6.12 -4.01 -8.57
CA PHE A 60 -6.40 -5.40 -8.24
C PHE A 60 -7.85 -5.53 -7.76
N PRO A 61 -8.85 -5.57 -8.66
CA PRO A 61 -10.27 -5.61 -8.26
C PRO A 61 -10.68 -6.88 -7.51
N ASN A 62 -10.00 -8.00 -7.80
CA ASN A 62 -10.25 -9.30 -7.18
C ASN A 62 -9.61 -9.36 -5.78
N LYS A 63 -10.39 -9.79 -4.77
CA LYS A 63 -9.93 -9.88 -3.37
C LYS A 63 -8.80 -10.91 -3.20
N ASP A 64 -8.85 -12.05 -3.88
CA ASP A 64 -7.80 -13.09 -3.83
C ASP A 64 -6.48 -12.61 -4.44
N GLU A 65 -6.53 -11.82 -5.52
CA GLU A 65 -5.35 -11.19 -6.11
C GLU A 65 -4.72 -10.19 -5.14
N ARG A 66 -5.54 -9.37 -4.46
CA ARG A 66 -5.06 -8.46 -3.40
C ARG A 66 -4.44 -9.22 -2.25
N LEU A 67 -5.08 -10.31 -1.80
CA LEU A 67 -4.57 -11.15 -0.73
C LEU A 67 -3.23 -11.77 -1.11
N THR A 68 -3.11 -12.29 -2.33
CA THR A 68 -1.87 -12.87 -2.86
C THR A 68 -0.76 -11.82 -2.92
N PHE A 69 -1.06 -10.62 -3.42
CA PHE A 69 -0.11 -9.52 -3.43
C PHE A 69 0.35 -9.14 -2.02
N ALA A 70 -0.59 -8.98 -1.08
CA ALA A 70 -0.28 -8.62 0.30
C ALA A 70 0.61 -9.68 0.98
N LYS A 71 0.33 -10.97 0.78
CA LYS A 71 1.15 -12.09 1.29
C LYS A 71 2.57 -12.06 0.73
N ASN A 72 2.73 -11.86 -0.58
CA ASN A 72 4.04 -11.74 -1.21
C ASN A 72 4.80 -10.50 -0.69
N LEU A 73 4.09 -9.39 -0.48
CA LEU A 73 4.68 -8.17 0.06
C LEU A 73 5.12 -8.37 1.53
N LEU A 74 4.31 -9.07 2.33
CA LEU A 74 4.63 -9.45 3.70
C LEU A 74 5.90 -10.31 3.75
N GLU A 75 6.03 -11.30 2.88
CA GLU A 75 7.23 -12.13 2.77
C GLU A 75 8.48 -11.28 2.49
N TYR A 76 8.38 -10.36 1.52
CA TYR A 76 9.46 -9.42 1.21
C TYR A 76 9.87 -8.57 2.42
N TYR A 77 8.91 -7.99 3.14
CA TYR A 77 9.20 -7.16 4.32
C TYR A 77 9.77 -7.97 5.49
N ASN A 78 9.31 -9.21 5.68
CA ASN A 78 9.92 -10.14 6.64
C ASN A 78 11.39 -10.42 6.29
N ALA A 79 11.70 -10.68 5.02
CA ALA A 79 13.08 -10.85 4.55
C ALA A 79 13.93 -9.58 4.79
N ARG A 80 13.37 -8.38 4.57
CA ARG A 80 14.05 -7.12 4.89
C ARG A 80 14.38 -6.99 6.38
N VAL A 81 13.46 -7.35 7.27
CA VAL A 81 13.71 -7.32 8.71
C VAL A 81 14.84 -8.27 9.09
N LEU A 82 14.89 -9.47 8.49
CA LEU A 82 15.98 -10.42 8.70
C LEU A 82 17.32 -9.88 8.22
N GLU A 83 17.36 -9.25 7.04
CA GLU A 83 18.58 -8.65 6.51
C GLU A 83 19.09 -7.50 7.38
N ILE A 84 18.18 -6.68 7.92
CA ILE A 84 18.52 -5.63 8.89
C ILE A 84 19.14 -6.24 10.16
N LYS A 85 18.56 -7.31 10.70
CA LYS A 85 19.13 -8.04 11.85
C LYS A 85 20.52 -8.62 11.54
N ARG A 86 20.72 -9.13 10.32
CA ARG A 86 22.03 -9.61 9.86
C ARG A 86 23.06 -8.48 9.82
N ILE A 87 22.68 -7.31 9.28
CA ILE A 87 23.52 -6.10 9.26
C ILE A 87 23.86 -5.67 10.69
N GLU A 88 22.90 -5.63 11.62
CA GLU A 88 23.17 -5.35 13.04
C GLU A 88 24.18 -6.35 13.63
N GLY A 89 24.06 -7.63 13.25
CA GLY A 89 24.91 -8.72 13.75
C GLY A 89 26.39 -8.60 13.36
N VAL A 90 26.69 -8.07 12.18
CA VAL A 90 28.09 -7.88 11.71
C VAL A 90 28.76 -6.63 12.27
N MET A 91 28.02 -5.75 12.97
CA MET A 91 28.58 -4.53 13.52
C MET A 91 29.51 -4.83 14.70
N PRO A 92 30.65 -4.12 14.81
CA PRO A 92 31.58 -4.33 15.92
C PRO A 92 30.94 -4.03 17.27
N LYS A 93 30.96 -5.01 18.17
CA LYS A 93 30.42 -4.90 19.54
C LYS A 93 31.45 -4.42 20.56
N SER A 94 32.75 -4.59 20.26
CA SER A 94 33.84 -4.24 21.16
C SER A 94 34.30 -2.80 20.93
N ARG A 95 34.43 -2.03 22.02
CA ARG A 95 35.03 -0.68 22.00
C ARG A 95 36.48 -0.65 21.52
N LYS A 96 37.17 -1.80 21.53
CA LYS A 96 38.55 -1.93 21.03
C LYS A 96 38.61 -2.02 19.50
N HIS A 97 37.50 -2.27 18.82
CA HIS A 97 37.48 -2.35 17.37
C HIS A 97 37.58 -0.94 16.77
N LEU A 98 38.46 -0.77 15.78
CA LEU A 98 38.75 0.54 15.16
C LEU A 98 37.48 1.26 14.67
N LEU A 99 36.51 0.51 14.16
CA LEU A 99 35.25 1.04 13.61
C LEU A 99 34.09 1.14 14.62
N PHE A 100 34.29 0.84 15.90
CA PHE A 100 33.21 0.73 16.89
C PHE A 100 32.32 1.98 16.95
N PHE A 101 32.91 3.16 17.17
CA PHE A 101 32.14 4.39 17.33
C PHE A 101 31.41 4.78 16.05
N LYS A 102 32.05 4.62 14.88
CA LYS A 102 31.44 4.89 13.58
C LYS A 102 30.23 3.98 13.35
N ALA A 103 30.40 2.68 13.58
CA ALA A 103 29.32 1.70 13.43
C ALA A 103 28.17 1.97 14.40
N LYS A 104 28.47 2.24 15.68
CA LYS A 104 27.45 2.56 16.70
C LYS A 104 26.63 3.79 16.30
N THR A 105 27.28 4.90 15.95
CA THR A 105 26.59 6.13 15.54
C THR A 105 25.74 5.92 14.29
N TRP A 106 26.23 5.15 13.32
CA TRP A 106 25.46 4.83 12.12
C TRP A 106 24.24 3.96 12.42
N CYS A 107 24.37 2.95 13.28
CA CYS A 107 23.25 2.11 13.70
C CYS A 107 22.15 2.94 14.38
N GLU A 108 22.54 3.84 15.30
CA GLU A 108 21.60 4.68 16.04
C GLU A 108 20.86 5.69 15.14
N LYS A 109 21.57 6.29 14.17
CA LYS A 109 21.00 7.34 13.31
C LYS A 109 20.23 6.79 12.10
N ILE A 110 20.70 5.70 11.51
CA ILE A 110 20.21 5.21 10.22
C ILE A 110 19.44 3.91 10.43
N LEU A 111 20.13 2.87 10.91
CA LEU A 111 19.59 1.51 10.94
C LEU A 111 18.35 1.37 11.84
N LYS A 112 18.32 2.09 12.97
CA LYS A 112 17.19 2.10 13.90
C LYS A 112 15.86 2.46 13.22
N ASN A 113 15.85 3.54 12.45
CA ASN A 113 14.62 4.01 11.78
C ASN A 113 14.26 3.11 10.61
N THR A 114 15.25 2.59 9.88
CA THR A 114 15.02 1.59 8.82
C THR A 114 14.36 0.33 9.37
N LYS A 115 14.84 -0.18 10.52
CA LYS A 115 14.27 -1.33 11.21
C LYS A 115 12.83 -1.06 11.67
N LEU A 116 12.61 0.08 12.32
CA LEU A 116 11.29 0.47 12.81
C LEU A 116 10.29 0.55 11.65
N GLY A 117 10.65 1.20 10.54
CA GLY A 117 9.78 1.28 9.37
C GLY A 117 9.42 -0.09 8.80
N ALA A 118 10.42 -0.97 8.61
CA ALA A 118 10.17 -2.32 8.09
C ALA A 118 9.29 -3.16 9.04
N THR A 119 9.51 -3.09 10.35
CA THR A 119 8.67 -3.79 11.34
C THR A 119 7.24 -3.25 11.34
N LEU A 120 7.05 -1.93 11.29
CA LEU A 120 5.71 -1.35 11.22
C LEU A 120 4.97 -1.80 9.96
N THR A 121 5.65 -1.85 8.81
CA THR A 121 5.03 -2.35 7.58
C THR A 121 4.61 -3.81 7.69
N VAL A 122 5.41 -4.68 8.33
CA VAL A 122 5.03 -6.07 8.59
C VAL A 122 3.72 -6.12 9.38
N SER A 123 3.64 -5.42 10.52
CA SER A 123 2.44 -5.43 11.36
C SER A 123 1.20 -4.90 10.64
N CYS A 124 1.33 -3.82 9.86
CA CYS A 124 0.21 -3.30 9.08
C CYS A 124 -0.24 -4.27 7.97
N LEU A 125 0.69 -5.00 7.35
CA LEU A 125 0.36 -6.01 6.34
C LEU A 125 -0.31 -7.24 6.96
N GLU A 126 0.14 -7.69 8.13
CA GLU A 126 -0.49 -8.78 8.88
C GLU A 126 -1.94 -8.44 9.22
N GLU A 127 -2.20 -7.25 9.78
CA GLU A 127 -3.56 -6.77 10.08
C GLU A 127 -4.42 -6.65 8.81
N TYR A 128 -3.86 -6.12 7.72
CA TYR A 128 -4.58 -6.02 6.45
C TYR A 128 -4.96 -7.39 5.87
N ILE A 129 -4.03 -8.35 5.91
CA ILE A 129 -4.25 -9.72 5.44
C ILE A 129 -5.35 -10.39 6.27
N GLU A 130 -5.29 -10.29 7.59
CA GLU A 130 -6.29 -10.87 8.49
C GLU A 130 -7.69 -10.32 8.18
N ASN A 131 -7.82 -8.99 8.04
CA ASN A 131 -9.08 -8.35 7.67
C ASN A 131 -9.60 -8.85 6.31
N LEU A 132 -8.73 -8.93 5.31
CA LEU A 132 -9.12 -9.36 3.97
C LEU A 132 -9.51 -10.85 3.92
N GLU A 133 -8.83 -11.71 4.69
CA GLU A 133 -9.19 -13.12 4.84
C GLU A 133 -10.57 -13.28 5.49
N ASN A 134 -10.83 -12.54 6.56
CA ASN A 134 -12.14 -12.54 7.23
C ASN A 134 -13.27 -12.08 6.29
N GLU A 135 -13.02 -11.05 5.48
CA GLU A 135 -13.99 -10.57 4.49
C GLU A 135 -14.27 -11.59 3.37
N ILE A 136 -13.26 -12.36 2.96
CA ILE A 136 -13.43 -13.41 1.95
C ILE A 136 -14.28 -14.54 2.52
N ILE A 137 -13.97 -15.00 3.74
CA ILE A 137 -14.73 -16.06 4.42
C ILE A 137 -16.20 -15.67 4.61
N ALA A 138 -16.46 -14.45 5.10
CA ALA A 138 -17.83 -13.96 5.29
C ALA A 138 -18.64 -13.95 3.97
N ASN A 139 -17.99 -13.58 2.86
CA ASN A 139 -18.63 -13.56 1.55
C ASN A 139 -18.91 -14.97 0.99
N GLU A 140 -18.16 -15.99 1.41
CA GLU A 140 -18.37 -17.39 1.02
C GLU A 140 -19.52 -18.04 1.81
N GLU A 141 -19.76 -17.61 3.05
CA GLU A 141 -20.85 -18.12 3.90
C GLU A 141 -22.23 -17.56 3.52
N GLU A 142 -22.29 -16.42 2.83
CA GLU A 142 -23.53 -15.77 2.36
C GLU A 142 -24.03 -16.25 0.99
N GLN A 143 -23.27 -17.14 0.30
CA GLN A 143 -23.61 -17.68 -1.03
C GLN A 143 -24.17 -19.11 -0.96
#